data_AF-L7U3D2-F1
#
_entry.id   AF-L7U3D2-F1
#
_cell.length_a   1.000
_cell.length_b   1.000
_cell.length_c   1.000
_cell.angle_alpha   90.00
_cell.angle_beta   90.00
_cell.angle_gamma   90.00
#
_symmetry.space_group_name_H-M   'P 1'
#
loop_
_entity.id
_entity.type
_entity.pdbx_description
1 polymer ?
#
loop_
_entity_poly.entity_id
_entity_poly.type
_entity_poly.pdbx_seq_one_letter_code
_entity_poly.pdbx_strand_id
1 'polypeptide(L)'
;MGPGAAPDECAHCAGEIGAFTSRCTCGEPEQPRRSGTVEGGVIRQLSVSQVESFDPEQVGGCPRRWYFERIEGRRPEKVKAQTDGDIGHALLATHLTGGALPKRSRMLKAVKGAIATGKLPAPGPHLLVERRFDGQGKAADGKHLPLDTSKTLWLGGLPWDGYVDLRYRRESDGVVCVVDHKFSSDINQFAKSNGALIRTVQMPVYALDSLRIWPDADRFLLAHHYVSRRGVDSFPRGEIVTVEQIHGRAREVEQLVEQMQQVARATTQDDVPHNRRACDAWMGCPHQSICKAFKKGKAMAVLDDLLTDEDRETFGLPPRGAPKAATNAPVEIISQTDVTTEEIPLVLGGAEPPVPLPVASTPQAQPPPACGDCGAELTPENGSRLTSGAWKHIGCPAGSEATAQPTKRRGRPPKKQPEACTVCGEPGAHTLPTSGLQEHVGCKGRPEGESPPYTPVLVDGPRLDGHRVPDETSATLPPASAETTTTSEPTSPSSEFISRKPTVDVAERARLISTHPLAGTLRVELDVSGRLASLLERIADALVKR
;
A
#
# COMPACT_ATOMS: atom_id res chain seq x y z
N MET A 1 51.48 -23.31 39.14
CA MET A 1 52.33 -23.46 37.94
C MET A 1 51.51 -24.10 36.85
N GLY A 2 51.21 -23.33 35.81
CA GLY A 2 50.54 -23.74 34.57
C GLY A 2 50.67 -22.52 33.63
N PRO A 3 51.23 -22.67 32.41
CA PRO A 3 51.67 -21.51 31.64
C PRO A 3 50.49 -20.84 30.93
N GLY A 4 50.43 -19.51 31.05
CA GLY A 4 49.47 -18.67 30.36
C GLY A 4 49.81 -18.56 28.87
N ALA A 5 48.79 -18.72 28.03
CA ALA A 5 48.85 -18.45 26.60
C ALA A 5 48.75 -16.93 26.36
N ALA A 6 49.68 -16.41 25.56
CA ALA A 6 49.69 -15.03 25.07
C ALA A 6 48.63 -14.85 23.94
N PRO A 7 48.08 -13.64 23.74
CA PRO A 7 47.21 -13.36 22.61
C PRO A 7 48.02 -13.15 21.31
N ASP A 8 47.51 -13.73 20.23
CA ASP A 8 48.04 -13.64 18.88
C ASP A 8 48.15 -12.18 18.39
N GLU A 9 49.38 -11.75 18.10
CA GLU A 9 49.68 -10.50 17.40
C GLU A 9 49.39 -10.65 15.90
N CYS A 10 48.62 -9.70 15.38
CA CYS A 10 48.22 -9.61 13.98
C CYS A 10 49.43 -9.24 13.09
N ALA A 11 50.04 -10.25 12.45
CA ALA A 11 51.26 -10.14 11.64
C ALA A 11 51.05 -9.57 10.22
N HIS A 12 50.34 -8.45 10.05
CA HIS A 12 50.11 -7.87 8.71
C HIS A 12 50.44 -6.38 8.52
N CYS A 13 51.10 -5.73 9.49
CA CYS A 13 51.48 -4.31 9.36
C CYS A 13 52.93 -4.03 9.75
N ALA A 14 53.89 -4.78 9.17
CA ALA A 14 55.31 -4.48 9.34
C ALA A 14 55.96 -4.19 7.98
N GLY A 15 56.01 -2.91 7.61
CA GLY A 15 56.76 -2.46 6.44
C GLY A 15 56.51 -0.99 6.12
N GLU A 16 57.55 -0.20 6.31
CA GLU A 16 57.77 1.16 5.78
C GLU A 16 57.30 2.36 6.64
N ILE A 17 58.30 2.94 7.29
CA ILE A 17 58.29 4.19 8.03
C ILE A 17 58.36 5.32 6.99
N GLY A 18 57.23 5.96 6.72
CA GLY A 18 57.14 7.15 5.86
C GLY A 18 55.89 7.94 6.21
N ALA A 19 56.08 9.13 6.76
CA ALA A 19 55.03 9.97 7.32
C ALA A 19 53.90 10.29 6.32
N PHE A 20 52.72 9.68 6.51
CA PHE A 20 51.43 10.23 6.10
C PHE A 20 50.33 9.56 6.94
N THR A 21 49.63 10.34 7.76
CA THR A 21 48.52 9.87 8.61
C THR A 21 47.27 9.62 7.76
N SER A 22 47.18 8.48 7.08
CA SER A 22 45.92 7.94 6.59
C SER A 22 45.38 6.94 7.61
N ARG A 23 44.19 7.20 8.15
CA ARG A 23 43.47 6.24 9.01
C ARG A 23 43.22 4.97 8.20
N CYS A 24 43.94 3.90 8.51
CA CYS A 24 43.50 2.55 8.23
C CYS A 24 42.23 2.28 9.05
N THR A 25 41.06 2.35 8.41
CA THR A 25 39.83 1.79 8.98
C THR A 25 39.89 0.28 8.79
N CYS A 26 40.49 -0.42 9.75
CA CYS A 26 40.30 -1.85 9.92
C CYS A 26 38.78 -2.07 10.03
N GLY A 27 38.21 -2.85 9.12
CA GLY A 27 36.77 -3.00 8.96
C GLY A 27 36.08 -3.25 10.29
N GLU A 28 35.11 -2.40 10.62
CA GLU A 28 34.13 -2.73 11.65
C GLU A 28 33.54 -4.10 11.27
N PRO A 29 33.40 -5.04 12.23
CA PRO A 29 32.75 -6.31 11.96
C PRO A 29 31.36 -6.00 11.40
N GLU A 30 31.14 -6.39 10.15
CA GLU A 30 29.86 -6.22 9.46
C GLU A 30 28.78 -6.77 10.39
N GLN A 31 27.96 -5.87 10.95
CA GLN A 31 26.89 -6.29 11.85
C GLN A 31 26.11 -7.39 11.14
N PRO A 32 25.80 -8.52 11.80
CA PRO A 32 25.13 -9.62 11.15
C PRO A 32 23.86 -9.08 10.52
N ARG A 33 23.87 -9.01 9.18
CA ARG A 33 22.70 -8.59 8.40
C ARG A 33 21.58 -9.48 8.91
N ARG A 34 20.46 -8.90 9.34
CA ARG A 34 19.24 -9.67 9.61
C ARG A 34 19.12 -10.70 8.49
N SER A 35 19.13 -11.98 8.84
CA SER A 35 18.97 -13.11 7.92
C SER A 35 18.01 -12.68 6.82
N GLY A 36 18.46 -12.70 5.57
CA GLY A 36 17.71 -12.15 4.46
C GLY A 36 16.30 -12.73 4.47
N THR A 37 15.28 -11.93 4.12
CA THR A 37 13.92 -12.46 3.92
C THR A 37 13.95 -13.68 2.98
N VAL A 38 14.85 -13.66 2.00
CA VAL A 38 15.11 -14.76 1.07
C VAL A 38 16.54 -15.21 1.26
N GLU A 39 16.75 -16.51 1.43
CA GLU A 39 18.06 -17.14 1.56
C GLU A 39 18.11 -18.38 0.67
N GLY A 40 19.10 -18.46 -0.23
CA GLY A 40 19.23 -19.61 -1.13
C GLY A 40 17.98 -19.87 -1.98
N GLY A 41 17.23 -18.81 -2.33
CA GLY A 41 15.97 -18.90 -3.04
C GLY A 41 14.77 -19.40 -2.23
N VAL A 42 14.91 -19.50 -0.90
CA VAL A 42 13.83 -19.86 0.03
C VAL A 42 13.42 -18.64 0.83
N ILE A 43 12.12 -18.35 0.86
CA ILE A 43 11.56 -17.29 1.71
C ILE A 43 11.51 -17.80 3.15
N ARG A 44 12.14 -17.08 4.08
CA ARG A 44 12.17 -17.43 5.51
C ARG A 44 10.99 -16.85 6.29
N GLN A 45 10.57 -15.66 5.89
CA GLN A 45 9.51 -14.88 6.53
C GLN A 45 8.97 -13.87 5.54
N LEU A 46 7.73 -13.43 5.70
CA LEU A 46 7.13 -12.38 4.87
C LEU A 46 6.64 -11.23 5.71
N SER A 47 6.64 -10.02 5.15
CA SER A 47 5.85 -8.91 5.68
C SER A 47 4.76 -8.50 4.70
N VAL A 48 3.70 -7.91 5.22
CA VAL A 48 2.62 -7.31 4.41
C VAL A 48 3.18 -6.44 3.29
N SER A 49 4.08 -5.51 3.62
CA SER A 49 4.67 -4.59 2.66
C SER A 49 5.49 -5.29 1.57
N GLN A 50 6.02 -6.49 1.83
CA GLN A 50 6.70 -7.28 0.82
C GLN A 50 5.71 -7.86 -0.18
N VAL A 51 4.62 -8.45 0.31
CA VAL A 51 3.59 -9.02 -0.56
C VAL A 51 2.90 -7.92 -1.37
N GLU A 52 2.59 -6.76 -0.77
CA GLU A 52 2.05 -5.61 -1.52
C GLU A 52 3.01 -5.08 -2.60
N SER A 53 4.33 -5.07 -2.32
CA SER A 53 5.32 -4.66 -3.32
C SER A 53 5.48 -5.67 -4.47
N PHE A 54 5.08 -6.92 -4.25
CA PHE A 54 5.09 -7.99 -5.25
C PHE A 54 3.80 -8.01 -6.09
N ASP A 55 2.65 -7.87 -5.43
CA ASP A 55 1.31 -7.98 -6.02
C ASP A 55 1.09 -7.00 -7.19
N PRO A 56 0.95 -7.48 -8.43
CA PRO A 56 0.78 -6.63 -9.61
C PRO A 56 -0.54 -5.84 -9.62
N GLU A 57 -1.51 -6.17 -8.78
CA GLU A 57 -2.77 -5.45 -8.63
C GLU A 57 -2.65 -4.25 -7.69
N GLN A 58 -1.62 -4.20 -6.83
CA GLN A 58 -1.36 -3.05 -5.97
C GLN A 58 -0.67 -1.91 -6.73
N VAL A 59 -0.93 -0.68 -6.28
CA VAL A 59 -0.31 0.52 -6.85
C VAL A 59 1.21 0.49 -6.65
N GLY A 60 1.94 0.24 -7.74
CA GLY A 60 3.40 0.14 -7.74
C GLY A 60 3.95 -1.24 -7.37
N GLY A 61 3.09 -2.25 -7.25
CA GLY A 61 3.49 -3.64 -7.03
C GLY A 61 3.97 -4.31 -8.32
N CYS A 62 5.10 -5.00 -8.25
CA CYS A 62 5.76 -5.61 -9.39
C CYS A 62 6.69 -6.74 -8.92
N PRO A 63 6.50 -8.00 -9.38
CA PRO A 63 7.34 -9.12 -8.98
C PRO A 63 8.83 -8.87 -9.27
N ARG A 64 9.15 -8.26 -10.42
CA ARG A 64 10.52 -7.92 -10.80
C ARG A 64 11.14 -6.84 -9.91
N ARG A 65 10.35 -5.88 -9.42
CA ARG A 65 10.83 -4.90 -8.44
C ARG A 65 11.18 -5.59 -7.12
N TRP A 66 10.27 -6.43 -6.63
CA TRP A 66 10.49 -7.22 -5.41
C TRP A 66 11.76 -8.08 -5.52
N TYR A 67 11.98 -8.73 -6.67
CA TYR A 67 13.19 -9.49 -6.96
C TYR A 67 14.46 -8.64 -6.80
N PHE A 68 14.53 -7.44 -7.39
CA PHE A 68 15.69 -6.56 -7.22
C PHE A 68 15.94 -6.18 -5.75
N GLU A 69 14.88 -5.88 -5.00
CA GLU A 69 15.00 -5.44 -3.61
C GLU A 69 15.34 -6.57 -2.62
N ARG A 70 14.87 -7.79 -2.87
CA ARG A 70 14.93 -8.91 -1.92
C ARG A 70 15.92 -10.01 -2.30
N ILE A 71 16.13 -10.25 -3.58
CA ILE A 71 17.03 -11.29 -4.08
C ILE A 71 18.36 -10.68 -4.50
N GLU A 72 18.35 -9.61 -5.29
CA GLU A 72 19.60 -8.91 -5.66
C GLU A 72 20.09 -7.90 -4.59
N GLY A 73 19.29 -7.65 -3.54
CA GLY A 73 19.67 -6.74 -2.45
C GLY A 73 19.75 -5.26 -2.83
N ARG A 74 19.22 -4.86 -3.99
CA ARG A 74 19.25 -3.48 -4.51
C ARG A 74 18.11 -2.65 -3.95
N ARG A 75 18.09 -2.40 -2.65
CA ARG A 75 17.01 -1.60 -2.04
C ARG A 75 17.20 -0.11 -2.31
N PRO A 76 16.13 0.64 -2.67
CA PRO A 76 16.21 2.09 -2.72
C PRO A 76 16.45 2.65 -1.30
N GLU A 77 17.11 3.80 -1.23
CA GLU A 77 17.27 4.52 0.02
C GLU A 77 15.91 4.98 0.58
N LYS A 78 15.81 5.02 1.91
CA LYS A 78 14.62 5.55 2.57
C LYS A 78 14.46 7.03 2.22
N VAL A 79 13.29 7.39 1.70
CA VAL A 79 12.96 8.78 1.41
C VAL A 79 12.47 9.50 2.68
N LYS A 80 12.67 10.82 2.75
CA LYS A 80 12.27 11.66 3.89
C LYS A 80 10.82 11.46 4.35
N ALA A 81 9.90 11.19 3.42
CA ALA A 81 8.49 10.94 3.73
C ALA A 81 8.27 9.64 4.53
N GLN A 82 9.07 8.59 4.30
CA GLN A 82 9.00 7.37 5.09
C GLN A 82 9.48 7.65 6.52
N THR A 83 10.57 8.40 6.69
CA THR A 83 11.05 8.81 8.01
C THR A 83 10.06 9.74 8.73
N ASP A 84 9.34 10.60 8.01
CA ASP A 84 8.23 11.37 8.59
C ASP A 84 7.14 10.44 9.12
N GLY A 85 6.75 9.44 8.32
CA GLY A 85 5.82 8.40 8.72
C GLY A 85 6.26 7.72 10.02
N ASP A 86 7.46 7.13 10.04
CA ASP A 86 8.01 6.42 11.20
C ASP A 86 7.91 7.26 12.50
N ILE A 87 8.23 8.57 12.43
CA ILE A 87 8.11 9.49 13.58
C ILE A 87 6.64 9.73 13.94
N GLY A 88 5.76 9.90 12.95
CA GLY A 88 4.33 10.11 13.15
C GLY A 88 3.67 8.93 13.87
N HIS A 89 3.96 7.69 13.45
CA HIS A 89 3.47 6.47 14.11
C HIS A 89 3.93 6.42 15.56
N ALA A 90 5.23 6.60 15.83
CA ALA A 90 5.76 6.57 17.18
C ALA A 90 5.09 7.60 18.12
N LEU A 91 4.78 8.79 17.61
CA LEU A 91 4.06 9.82 18.37
C LEU A 91 2.59 9.44 18.63
N LEU A 92 1.87 8.91 17.63
CA LEU A 92 0.50 8.43 17.83
C LEU A 92 0.48 7.26 18.81
N ALA A 93 1.43 6.33 18.70
CA ALA A 93 1.56 5.21 19.61
C ALA A 93 1.79 5.68 21.06
N THR A 94 2.67 6.67 21.25
CA THR A 94 2.89 7.30 22.56
C THR A 94 1.60 7.89 23.11
N HIS A 95 0.84 8.63 22.30
CA HIS A 95 -0.42 9.23 22.74
C HIS A 95 -1.48 8.18 23.11
N LEU A 96 -1.72 7.21 22.22
CA LEU A 96 -2.77 6.20 22.38
C LEU A 96 -2.51 5.26 23.57
N THR A 97 -1.25 5.08 23.94
CA THR A 97 -0.86 4.33 25.15
C THR A 97 -0.88 5.19 26.43
N GLY A 98 -1.33 6.44 26.37
CA GLY A 98 -1.42 7.36 27.52
C GLY A 98 -0.11 8.08 27.86
N GLY A 99 0.92 7.94 27.03
CA GLY A 99 2.20 8.63 27.18
C GLY A 99 2.12 10.12 26.86
N ALA A 100 2.98 10.91 27.51
CA ALA A 100 3.13 12.32 27.22
C ALA A 100 3.89 12.54 25.90
N LEU A 101 3.29 13.30 24.97
CA LEU A 101 3.96 13.68 23.73
C LEU A 101 5.19 14.58 24.03
N PRO A 102 6.29 14.43 23.27
CA PRO A 102 7.47 15.28 23.45
C PRO A 102 7.14 16.74 23.13
N LYS A 103 7.88 17.66 23.76
CA LYS A 103 7.73 19.11 23.53
C LYS A 103 8.06 19.53 22.09
N ARG A 104 8.96 18.82 21.42
CA ARG A 104 9.43 19.11 20.06
C ARG A 104 9.59 17.82 19.27
N SER A 105 8.96 17.76 18.10
CA SER A 105 9.20 16.74 17.07
C SER A 105 8.69 17.27 15.73
N ARG A 106 9.32 16.84 14.63
CA ARG A 106 8.99 17.27 13.27
C ARG A 106 7.53 16.98 12.88
N MET A 107 6.97 15.89 13.40
CA MET A 107 5.58 15.46 13.12
C MET A 107 4.59 15.86 14.22
N LEU A 108 5.04 16.56 15.27
CA LEU A 108 4.21 16.87 16.43
C LEU A 108 2.96 17.68 16.08
N LYS A 109 3.10 18.67 15.17
CA LYS A 109 1.96 19.48 14.73
C LYS A 109 0.90 18.62 14.03
N ALA A 110 1.33 17.71 13.15
CA ALA A 110 0.43 16.81 12.44
C ALA A 110 -0.34 15.90 13.40
N VAL A 111 0.38 15.29 14.35
CA VAL A 111 -0.21 14.38 15.34
C VAL A 111 -1.16 15.10 16.29
N LYS A 112 -0.78 16.28 16.81
CA LYS A 112 -1.68 17.10 17.64
C LYS A 112 -2.96 17.50 16.89
N GLY A 113 -2.83 17.85 15.61
CA GLY A 113 -3.98 18.14 14.75
C GLY A 113 -4.91 16.94 14.65
N ALA A 114 -4.35 15.73 14.44
CA ALA A 114 -5.14 14.51 14.36
C ALA A 114 -5.88 14.19 15.67
N ILE A 115 -5.21 14.30 16.81
CA ILE A 115 -5.80 14.13 18.14
C ILE A 115 -6.95 15.12 18.36
N ALA A 116 -6.74 16.40 17.99
CA ALA A 116 -7.73 17.45 18.15
C ALA A 116 -9.01 17.23 17.33
N THR A 117 -8.98 16.40 16.27
CA THR A 117 -10.21 16.06 15.52
C THR A 117 -11.18 15.18 16.31
N GLY A 118 -10.74 14.54 17.41
CA GLY A 118 -11.58 13.67 18.23
C GLY A 118 -12.00 12.36 17.55
N LYS A 119 -11.40 12.01 16.40
CA LYS A 119 -11.75 10.80 15.64
C LYS A 119 -10.95 9.55 16.06
N LEU A 120 -9.94 9.71 16.89
CA LEU A 120 -9.19 8.61 17.50
C LEU A 120 -9.91 8.14 18.77
N PRO A 121 -9.83 6.84 19.14
CA PRO A 121 -10.33 6.39 20.42
C PRO A 121 -9.57 7.10 21.56
N ALA A 122 -10.24 7.22 22.71
CA ALA A 122 -9.58 7.73 23.91
C ALA A 122 -8.40 6.82 24.29
N PRO A 123 -7.23 7.39 24.64
CA PRO A 123 -6.09 6.59 25.09
C PRO A 123 -6.46 5.67 26.26
N GLY A 124 -5.94 4.44 26.26
CA GLY A 124 -6.22 3.51 27.35
C GLY A 124 -5.61 2.12 27.17
N PRO A 125 -5.59 1.32 28.26
CA PRO A 125 -4.98 -0.01 28.26
C PRO A 125 -5.74 -1.04 27.41
N HIS A 126 -6.98 -0.75 27.02
CA HIS A 126 -7.80 -1.59 26.15
C HIS A 126 -7.39 -1.49 24.67
N LEU A 127 -6.54 -0.52 24.30
CA LEU A 127 -6.01 -0.36 22.95
C LEU A 127 -4.77 -1.24 22.75
N LEU A 128 -4.73 -1.99 21.66
CA LEU A 128 -3.56 -2.74 21.22
C LEU A 128 -2.81 -1.93 20.18
N VAL A 129 -1.78 -1.20 20.64
CA VAL A 129 -1.05 -0.21 19.85
C VAL A 129 0.33 -0.74 19.46
N GLU A 130 0.72 -0.59 18.19
CA GLU A 130 2.02 -0.99 17.63
C GLU A 130 2.44 -2.41 18.05
N ARG A 131 1.48 -3.34 17.99
CA ARG A 131 1.69 -4.72 18.43
C ARG A 131 2.17 -5.57 17.25
N ARG A 132 3.27 -6.30 17.47
CA ARG A 132 3.79 -7.29 16.53
C ARG A 132 2.84 -8.48 16.39
N PHE A 133 2.82 -9.09 15.21
CA PHE A 133 2.04 -10.30 14.92
C PHE A 133 2.88 -11.53 14.52
N ASP A 134 4.21 -11.42 14.62
CA ASP A 134 5.13 -12.55 14.44
C ASP A 134 5.44 -13.29 15.73
N GLY A 135 4.84 -12.90 16.86
CA GLY A 135 5.14 -13.48 18.16
C GLY A 135 6.58 -13.28 18.67
N GLN A 136 7.46 -12.59 17.94
CA GLN A 136 8.84 -12.35 18.40
C GLN A 136 8.85 -11.25 19.45
N GLY A 137 9.04 -11.66 20.69
CA GLY A 137 9.38 -10.74 21.76
C GLY A 137 10.77 -10.12 21.58
N LYS A 138 11.08 -9.14 22.42
CA LYS A 138 12.46 -8.67 22.62
C LYS A 138 12.93 -9.10 24.00
N ALA A 139 14.15 -9.60 24.08
CA ALA A 139 14.86 -9.80 25.33
C ALA A 139 15.19 -8.44 25.97
N ALA A 140 15.58 -8.46 27.26
CA ALA A 140 15.95 -7.26 28.01
C ALA A 140 17.14 -6.50 27.39
N ASP A 141 18.02 -7.20 26.67
CA ASP A 141 19.16 -6.62 25.94
C ASP A 141 18.76 -6.03 24.57
N GLY A 142 17.47 -6.04 24.24
CA GLY A 142 16.92 -5.53 22.99
C GLY A 142 17.02 -6.49 21.80
N LYS A 143 17.65 -7.66 21.95
CA LYS A 143 17.69 -8.67 20.89
C LYS A 143 16.32 -9.31 20.71
N HIS A 144 16.02 -9.70 19.48
CA HIS A 144 14.80 -10.45 19.18
C HIS A 144 14.92 -11.87 19.76
N LEU A 145 13.87 -12.29 20.47
CA LEU A 145 13.72 -13.68 20.88
C LEU A 145 13.44 -14.56 19.66
N PRO A 146 13.67 -15.88 19.74
CA PRO A 146 13.22 -16.81 18.72
C PRO A 146 11.73 -16.63 18.40
N LEU A 147 11.36 -16.96 17.15
CA LEU A 147 9.98 -16.95 16.69
C LEU A 147 9.11 -17.84 17.59
N ASP A 148 8.14 -17.23 18.27
CA ASP A 148 7.11 -17.99 19.00
C ASP A 148 6.08 -18.48 17.98
N THR A 149 6.25 -19.72 17.53
CA THR A 149 5.42 -20.31 16.47
C THR A 149 3.94 -20.37 16.83
N SER A 150 3.60 -20.45 18.12
CA SER A 150 2.21 -20.41 18.61
C SER A 150 1.60 -19.00 18.51
N LYS A 151 2.45 -17.98 18.58
CA LYS A 151 2.06 -16.56 18.50
C LYS A 151 2.27 -15.93 17.13
N THR A 152 2.87 -16.65 16.19
CA THR A 152 3.11 -16.18 14.82
C THR A 152 1.87 -16.35 13.96
N LEU A 153 1.55 -15.34 13.14
CA LEU A 153 0.62 -15.52 12.03
C LEU A 153 1.31 -16.33 10.92
N TRP A 154 0.73 -17.48 10.57
CA TRP A 154 1.14 -18.30 9.45
C TRP A 154 0.14 -18.17 8.31
N LEU A 155 0.62 -17.85 7.11
CA LEU A 155 -0.21 -17.72 5.92
C LEU A 155 0.61 -18.12 4.69
N GLY A 156 0.09 -19.03 3.86
CA GLY A 156 0.84 -19.62 2.74
C GLY A 156 2.05 -20.44 3.20
N GLY A 157 1.96 -21.10 4.37
CA GLY A 157 3.03 -21.93 4.94
C GLY A 157 4.26 -21.16 5.42
N LEU A 158 4.22 -19.82 5.47
CA LEU A 158 5.33 -18.98 5.90
C LEU A 158 4.95 -18.17 7.15
N PRO A 159 5.91 -17.83 8.01
CA PRO A 159 5.69 -16.94 9.14
C PRO A 159 5.64 -15.48 8.66
N TRP A 160 4.72 -14.71 9.22
CA TRP A 160 4.53 -13.30 8.87
C TRP A 160 5.02 -12.34 9.96
N ASP A 161 5.74 -11.30 9.54
CA ASP A 161 6.28 -10.20 10.35
C ASP A 161 5.63 -8.86 10.02
N GLY A 162 5.39 -8.09 11.07
CA GLY A 162 4.94 -6.72 10.99
C GLY A 162 4.38 -6.21 12.31
N TYR A 163 3.84 -5.00 12.22
CA TYR A 163 3.19 -4.29 13.31
C TYR A 163 1.81 -3.86 12.83
N VAL A 164 0.81 -3.97 13.70
CA VAL A 164 -0.47 -3.31 13.51
C VAL A 164 -0.50 -2.06 14.37
N ASP A 165 -0.74 -0.90 13.76
CA ASP A 165 -0.64 0.39 14.46
C ASP A 165 -1.64 0.50 15.60
N LEU A 166 -2.90 0.12 15.36
CA LEU A 166 -3.96 0.20 16.36
C LEU A 166 -5.03 -0.87 16.14
N ARG A 167 -5.38 -1.58 17.22
CA ARG A 167 -6.53 -2.49 17.28
C ARG A 167 -7.31 -2.30 18.58
N TYR A 168 -8.62 -2.40 18.49
CA TYR A 168 -9.50 -2.34 19.66
C TYR A 168 -10.88 -2.88 19.31
N ARG A 169 -11.63 -3.33 20.32
CA ARG A 169 -13.04 -3.69 20.15
C ARG A 169 -13.91 -2.52 20.57
N ARG A 170 -14.80 -2.05 19.70
CA ARG A 170 -15.73 -0.97 20.04
C ARG A 170 -16.78 -1.47 21.02
N GLU A 171 -16.91 -0.79 22.15
CA GLU A 171 -17.91 -1.15 23.17
C GLU A 171 -19.35 -1.00 22.64
N SER A 172 -19.58 -0.03 21.74
CA SER A 172 -20.92 0.30 21.24
C SER A 172 -21.62 -0.83 20.48
N ASP A 173 -20.86 -1.63 19.74
CA ASP A 173 -21.38 -2.61 18.78
C ASP A 173 -20.55 -3.90 18.68
N GLY A 174 -19.53 -4.05 19.53
CA GLY A 174 -18.67 -5.23 19.56
C GLY A 174 -17.74 -5.38 18.34
N VAL A 175 -17.76 -4.45 17.38
CA VAL A 175 -16.96 -4.55 16.15
C VAL A 175 -15.48 -4.36 16.46
N VAL A 176 -14.65 -5.28 15.96
CA VAL A 176 -13.19 -5.15 16.08
C VAL A 176 -12.67 -4.15 15.06
N CYS A 177 -11.97 -3.14 15.51
CA CYS A 177 -11.39 -2.10 14.68
C CYS A 177 -9.91 -2.41 14.45
N VAL A 178 -9.49 -2.43 13.19
CA VAL A 178 -8.09 -2.58 12.76
C VAL A 178 -7.74 -1.33 11.98
N VAL A 179 -6.84 -0.52 12.53
CA VAL A 179 -6.52 0.80 12.01
C VAL A 179 -5.03 0.88 11.69
N ASP A 180 -4.72 1.35 10.49
CA ASP A 180 -3.37 1.72 10.07
C ASP A 180 -3.30 3.24 9.82
N HIS A 181 -2.29 3.90 10.38
CA HIS A 181 -2.06 5.33 10.29
C HIS A 181 -1.28 5.66 9.01
N LYS A 182 -1.81 6.55 8.16
CA LYS A 182 -1.15 6.96 6.91
C LYS A 182 -0.86 8.45 6.92
N PHE A 183 0.41 8.82 6.86
CA PHE A 183 0.83 10.22 6.79
C PHE A 183 1.03 10.68 5.35
N SER A 184 0.29 11.70 4.91
CA SER A 184 0.40 12.24 3.55
C SER A 184 0.43 13.76 3.53
N SER A 185 1.08 14.34 2.52
CA SER A 185 0.96 15.78 2.22
C SER A 185 -0.34 16.14 1.51
N ASP A 186 -0.96 15.17 0.83
CA ASP A 186 -2.25 15.31 0.16
C ASP A 186 -3.10 14.08 0.48
N ILE A 187 -3.95 14.18 1.49
CA ILE A 187 -4.77 13.06 1.92
C ILE A 187 -5.92 12.78 0.95
N ASN A 188 -6.36 13.77 0.15
CA ASN A 188 -7.50 13.58 -0.75
C ASN A 188 -7.10 12.82 -2.01
N GLN A 189 -5.89 13.07 -2.52
CA GLN A 189 -5.36 12.36 -3.69
C GLN A 189 -5.00 10.89 -3.38
N PHE A 190 -4.43 10.62 -2.20
CA PHE A 190 -3.85 9.31 -1.89
C PHE A 190 -4.73 8.43 -1.00
N ALA A 191 -5.86 8.94 -0.50
CA ALA A 191 -6.75 8.15 0.31
C ALA A 191 -7.50 7.12 -0.52
N LYS A 192 -7.38 5.86 -0.12
CA LYS A 192 -8.15 4.75 -0.70
C LYS A 192 -9.65 4.97 -0.45
N SER A 193 -10.49 4.45 -1.33
CA SER A 193 -11.94 4.39 -1.11
C SER A 193 -12.27 3.29 -0.09
N ASN A 194 -13.46 3.34 0.52
CA ASN A 194 -13.86 2.41 1.57
C ASN A 194 -13.76 0.94 1.10
N GLY A 195 -14.35 0.62 -0.06
CA GLY A 195 -14.30 -0.72 -0.69
C GLY A 195 -12.92 -1.20 -1.17
N ALA A 196 -11.91 -0.33 -1.17
CA ALA A 196 -10.57 -0.70 -1.62
C ALA A 196 -9.71 -1.30 -0.50
N LEU A 197 -10.09 -1.16 0.77
CA LEU A 197 -9.28 -1.62 1.89
C LEU A 197 -9.26 -3.15 1.99
N ILE A 198 -10.40 -3.81 1.82
CA ILE A 198 -10.47 -5.28 1.79
C ILE A 198 -9.66 -5.89 0.63
N ARG A 199 -9.45 -5.13 -0.45
CA ARG A 199 -8.63 -5.57 -1.60
C ARG A 199 -7.13 -5.34 -1.44
N THR A 200 -6.71 -4.70 -0.35
CA THR A 200 -5.27 -4.63 -0.02
C THR A 200 -4.78 -5.98 0.50
N VAL A 201 -3.46 -6.16 0.62
CA VAL A 201 -2.92 -7.28 1.39
C VAL A 201 -2.88 -6.91 2.87
N GLN A 202 -2.57 -5.65 3.19
CA GLN A 202 -2.37 -5.18 4.55
C GLN A 202 -3.56 -5.41 5.47
N MET A 203 -4.71 -4.86 5.13
CA MET A 203 -5.83 -4.82 6.06
C MET A 203 -6.43 -6.19 6.37
N PRO A 204 -6.65 -7.10 5.40
CA PRO A 204 -7.11 -8.47 5.67
C PRO A 204 -6.13 -9.26 6.53
N VAL A 205 -4.82 -9.16 6.27
CA VAL A 205 -3.78 -9.87 7.06
C VAL A 205 -3.78 -9.39 8.50
N TYR A 206 -3.91 -8.08 8.74
CA TYR A 206 -4.02 -7.54 10.10
C TYR A 206 -5.31 -7.99 10.81
N ALA A 207 -6.41 -8.16 10.06
CA ALA A 207 -7.65 -8.68 10.60
C ALA A 207 -7.54 -10.18 10.95
N LEU A 208 -6.89 -10.99 10.12
CA LEU A 208 -6.59 -12.40 10.42
C LEU A 208 -5.79 -12.55 11.71
N ASP A 209 -4.77 -11.73 11.93
CA ASP A 209 -4.05 -11.75 13.20
C ASP A 209 -4.95 -11.37 14.37
N SER A 210 -5.85 -10.41 14.16
CA SER A 210 -6.77 -9.94 15.20
C SER A 210 -7.83 -10.99 15.59
N LEU A 211 -8.20 -11.91 14.70
CA LEU A 211 -9.07 -13.06 15.03
C LEU A 211 -8.46 -13.99 16.09
N ARG A 212 -7.14 -14.00 16.22
CA ARG A 212 -6.45 -14.82 17.24
C ARG A 212 -6.58 -14.22 18.64
N ILE A 213 -6.90 -12.92 18.71
CA ILE A 213 -7.13 -12.16 19.95
C ILE A 213 -8.62 -12.17 20.28
N TRP A 214 -9.47 -12.00 19.27
CA TRP A 214 -10.93 -12.00 19.39
C TRP A 214 -11.54 -13.05 18.45
N PRO A 215 -11.50 -14.34 18.84
CA PRO A 215 -12.01 -15.44 18.00
C PRO A 215 -13.53 -15.42 17.84
N ASP A 216 -14.24 -14.68 18.70
CA ASP A 216 -15.68 -14.48 18.66
C ASP A 216 -16.11 -13.30 17.77
N ALA A 217 -15.17 -12.58 17.16
CA ALA A 217 -15.48 -11.47 16.28
C ALA A 217 -16.09 -11.97 14.96
N ASP A 218 -17.24 -11.42 14.57
CA ASP A 218 -17.94 -11.71 13.31
C ASP A 218 -17.69 -10.63 12.24
N ARG A 219 -17.39 -9.41 12.69
CA ARG A 219 -17.21 -8.21 11.86
C ARG A 219 -16.02 -7.38 12.30
N PHE A 220 -15.37 -6.78 11.30
CA PHE A 220 -14.19 -5.94 11.46
C PHE A 220 -14.39 -4.60 10.77
N LEU A 221 -14.05 -3.50 11.44
CA LEU A 221 -13.82 -2.21 10.79
C LEU A 221 -12.36 -2.16 10.34
N LEU A 222 -12.12 -2.28 9.04
CA LEU A 222 -10.80 -2.05 8.44
C LEU A 222 -10.69 -0.57 8.12
N ALA A 223 -9.71 0.14 8.68
CA ALA A 223 -9.56 1.57 8.42
C ALA A 223 -8.12 2.00 8.19
N HIS A 224 -7.96 2.96 7.28
CA HIS A 224 -6.80 3.83 7.24
C HIS A 224 -7.14 5.17 7.89
N HIS A 225 -6.36 5.56 8.90
CA HIS A 225 -6.43 6.90 9.47
C HIS A 225 -5.44 7.81 8.76
N TYR A 226 -5.95 8.63 7.84
CA TYR A 226 -5.14 9.56 7.07
C TYR A 226 -4.86 10.82 7.87
N VAL A 227 -3.58 11.12 8.07
CA VAL A 227 -3.11 12.31 8.80
C VAL A 227 -2.34 13.22 7.84
N SER A 228 -2.79 14.47 7.71
CA SER A 228 -2.07 15.47 6.93
C SER A 228 -0.76 15.83 7.63
N ARG A 229 0.37 15.72 6.93
CA ARG A 229 1.69 16.18 7.42
C ARG A 229 1.71 17.68 7.75
N ARG A 230 0.78 18.47 7.20
CA ARG A 230 0.64 19.90 7.48
C ARG A 230 -0.13 20.17 8.79
N GLY A 231 -0.77 19.15 9.36
CA GLY A 231 -1.59 19.23 10.57
C GLY A 231 -2.87 20.02 10.40
N VAL A 232 -3.40 20.06 9.17
CA VAL A 232 -4.63 20.79 8.83
C VAL A 232 -5.87 19.90 8.81
N ASP A 233 -5.69 18.59 8.65
CA ASP A 233 -6.79 17.64 8.51
C ASP A 233 -6.33 16.23 8.92
N SER A 234 -7.28 15.46 9.44
CA SER A 234 -7.18 14.00 9.55
C SER A 234 -8.57 13.37 9.52
N PHE A 235 -8.67 12.22 8.86
CA PHE A 235 -9.90 11.44 8.87
C PHE A 235 -9.61 9.93 8.78
N PRO A 236 -10.38 9.11 9.49
CA PRO A 236 -10.44 7.69 9.19
C PRO A 236 -11.23 7.49 7.90
N ARG A 237 -10.76 6.60 7.03
CA ARG A 237 -11.58 5.95 6.01
C ARG A 237 -11.58 4.47 6.31
N GLY A 238 -12.75 3.89 6.39
CA GLY A 238 -12.89 2.50 6.73
C GLY A 238 -14.17 1.89 6.20
N GLU A 239 -14.19 0.57 6.23
CA GLU A 239 -15.30 -0.26 5.82
C GLU A 239 -15.47 -1.39 6.84
N ILE A 240 -16.73 -1.72 7.13
CA ILE A 240 -17.06 -2.89 7.95
C ILE A 240 -17.13 -4.10 7.02
N VAL A 241 -16.35 -5.14 7.34
CA VAL A 241 -16.26 -6.39 6.59
C VAL A 241 -16.56 -7.58 7.50
N THR A 242 -16.97 -8.69 6.92
CA THR A 242 -17.20 -9.95 7.64
C THR A 242 -15.93 -10.80 7.69
N VAL A 243 -15.91 -11.75 8.62
CA VAL A 243 -14.85 -12.78 8.69
C VAL A 243 -14.76 -13.60 7.40
N GLU A 244 -15.89 -13.89 6.76
CA GLU A 244 -15.92 -14.61 5.49
C GLU A 244 -15.17 -13.84 4.39
N GLN A 245 -15.38 -12.53 4.27
CA GLN A 245 -14.66 -11.69 3.31
C GLN A 245 -13.15 -11.67 3.59
N ILE A 246 -12.77 -11.61 4.87
CA ILE A 246 -11.36 -11.66 5.29
C ILE A 246 -10.71 -12.98 4.87
N HIS A 247 -11.37 -14.12 5.14
CA HIS A 247 -10.87 -15.44 4.71
C HIS A 247 -10.85 -15.60 3.19
N GLY A 248 -11.83 -15.04 2.48
CA GLY A 248 -11.85 -14.97 1.02
C GLY A 248 -10.58 -14.33 0.49
N ARG A 249 -10.28 -13.11 0.95
CA ARG A 249 -9.07 -12.40 0.56
C ARG A 249 -7.79 -13.10 1.04
N ALA A 250 -7.81 -13.76 2.21
CA ALA A 250 -6.66 -14.51 2.72
C ALA A 250 -6.19 -15.57 1.71
N ARG A 251 -7.12 -16.33 1.13
CA ARG A 251 -6.81 -17.37 0.12
C ARG A 251 -6.15 -16.79 -1.13
N GLU A 252 -6.59 -15.61 -1.58
CA GLU A 252 -5.96 -14.91 -2.70
C GLU A 252 -4.53 -14.46 -2.36
N VAL A 253 -4.32 -14.00 -1.13
CA VAL A 253 -2.98 -13.66 -0.62
C VAL A 253 -2.08 -14.89 -0.56
N GLU A 254 -2.60 -16.07 -0.19
CA GLU A 254 -1.83 -17.32 -0.20
C GLU A 254 -1.36 -17.70 -1.60
N GLN A 255 -2.20 -17.52 -2.63
CA GLN A 255 -1.80 -17.74 -4.03
C GLN A 255 -0.68 -16.77 -4.46
N LEU A 256 -0.74 -15.51 -4.00
CA LEU A 256 0.37 -14.56 -4.22
C LEU A 256 1.65 -15.03 -3.51
N VAL A 257 1.55 -15.56 -2.30
CA VAL A 257 2.71 -16.11 -1.57
C VAL A 257 3.34 -17.29 -2.32
N GLU A 258 2.54 -18.18 -2.89
CA GLU A 258 3.05 -19.29 -3.72
C GLU A 258 3.82 -18.77 -4.94
N GLN A 259 3.29 -17.75 -5.63
CA GLN A 259 4.00 -17.10 -6.74
C GLN A 259 5.31 -16.45 -6.27
N MET A 260 5.32 -15.82 -5.10
CA MET A 260 6.55 -15.26 -4.51
C MET A 260 7.59 -16.35 -4.25
N GLN A 261 7.19 -17.51 -3.73
CA GLN A 261 8.09 -18.64 -3.49
C GLN A 261 8.70 -19.18 -4.78
N GLN A 262 7.96 -19.15 -5.90
CA GLN A 262 8.50 -19.51 -7.22
C GLN A 262 9.53 -18.46 -7.69
N VAL A 263 9.18 -17.17 -7.62
CA VAL A 263 10.07 -16.07 -8.01
C VAL A 263 11.32 -16.00 -7.12
N ALA A 264 11.24 -16.41 -5.86
CA ALA A 264 12.38 -16.49 -4.95
C ALA A 264 13.52 -17.36 -5.51
N ARG A 265 13.20 -18.35 -6.34
CA ARG A 265 14.18 -19.26 -6.97
C ARG A 265 14.77 -18.74 -8.28
N ALA A 266 14.29 -17.59 -8.78
CA ALA A 266 14.80 -17.01 -10.01
C ALA A 266 16.28 -16.63 -9.87
N THR A 267 17.07 -16.91 -10.90
CA THR A 267 18.49 -16.57 -10.94
C THR A 267 18.76 -15.31 -11.74
N THR A 268 17.84 -14.94 -12.64
CA THR A 268 17.93 -13.74 -13.45
C THR A 268 16.64 -12.96 -13.44
N GLN A 269 16.72 -11.65 -13.67
CA GLN A 269 15.53 -10.81 -13.79
C GLN A 269 14.61 -11.24 -14.95
N ASP A 270 15.11 -11.94 -15.96
CA ASP A 270 14.33 -12.31 -17.14
C ASP A 270 13.33 -13.43 -16.81
N ASP A 271 13.61 -14.23 -15.78
CA ASP A 271 12.74 -15.29 -15.25
C ASP A 271 11.58 -14.75 -14.39
N VAL A 272 11.57 -13.45 -14.10
CA VAL A 272 10.61 -12.83 -13.18
C VAL A 272 9.61 -11.96 -13.94
N PRO A 273 8.28 -12.16 -13.80
CA PRO A 273 7.28 -11.31 -14.43
C PRO A 273 7.47 -9.82 -14.10
N HIS A 274 7.23 -8.94 -15.07
CA HIS A 274 7.29 -7.49 -14.87
C HIS A 274 5.89 -6.90 -14.99
N ASN A 275 5.62 -5.84 -14.22
CA ASN A 275 4.38 -5.07 -14.30
C ASN A 275 4.67 -3.66 -14.84
N ARG A 276 4.25 -3.36 -16.07
CA ARG A 276 4.46 -2.04 -16.67
C ARG A 276 3.65 -0.94 -15.98
N ARG A 277 2.48 -1.25 -15.42
CA ARG A 277 1.65 -0.29 -14.67
C ARG A 277 2.39 0.27 -13.45
N ALA A 278 3.29 -0.53 -12.88
CA ALA A 278 4.12 -0.14 -11.75
C ALA A 278 5.35 0.71 -12.14
N CYS A 279 5.71 0.79 -13.43
CA CYS A 279 6.89 1.53 -13.87
C CYS A 279 6.79 3.02 -13.55
N ASP A 280 5.60 3.61 -13.68
CA ASP A 280 5.36 5.05 -13.50
C ASP A 280 4.58 5.36 -12.22
N ALA A 281 4.29 4.35 -11.41
CA ALA A 281 3.61 4.53 -10.14
C ALA A 281 4.42 5.42 -9.19
N TRP A 282 3.72 6.26 -8.43
CA TRP A 282 4.31 7.23 -7.49
C TRP A 282 5.15 8.30 -8.19
N MET A 283 6.47 8.12 -8.23
CA MET A 283 7.45 9.00 -8.91
C MET A 283 8.34 8.19 -9.87
N GLY A 284 7.86 7.01 -10.28
CA GLY A 284 8.60 6.05 -11.09
C GLY A 284 9.25 4.94 -10.26
N CYS A 285 9.51 3.82 -10.93
CA CYS A 285 10.18 2.66 -10.34
C CYS A 285 11.68 2.96 -10.15
N PRO A 286 12.24 2.79 -8.94
CA PRO A 286 13.64 3.09 -8.66
C PRO A 286 14.63 2.20 -9.42
N HIS A 287 14.17 1.09 -9.99
CA HIS A 287 14.99 0.14 -10.75
C HIS A 287 14.84 0.27 -12.26
N GLN A 288 14.21 1.33 -12.77
CA GLN A 288 14.04 1.56 -14.21
C GLN A 288 15.36 1.50 -14.98
N SER A 289 16.46 2.05 -14.42
CA SER A 289 17.77 2.11 -15.07
C SER A 289 18.45 0.74 -15.25
N ILE A 290 18.03 -0.29 -14.49
CA ILE A 290 18.60 -1.65 -14.52
C ILE A 290 17.60 -2.70 -15.04
N CYS A 291 16.31 -2.36 -15.12
CA CYS A 291 15.26 -3.25 -15.60
C CYS A 291 15.30 -3.40 -17.13
N LYS A 292 15.63 -4.60 -17.62
CA LYS A 292 15.66 -4.91 -19.07
C LYS A 292 14.30 -4.73 -19.73
N ALA A 293 13.20 -5.09 -19.05
CA ALA A 293 11.85 -4.93 -19.59
C ALA A 293 11.49 -3.46 -19.83
N PHE A 294 11.91 -2.57 -18.94
CA PHE A 294 11.71 -1.12 -19.11
C PHE A 294 12.55 -0.58 -20.28
N LYS A 295 13.83 -0.97 -20.38
CA LYS A 295 14.70 -0.57 -21.50
C LYS A 295 14.16 -1.03 -22.86
N LYS A 296 13.70 -2.29 -22.96
CA LYS A 296 13.06 -2.83 -24.17
C LYS A 296 11.79 -2.05 -24.53
N GLY A 297 10.96 -1.73 -23.54
CA GLY A 297 9.77 -0.90 -23.73
C GLY A 297 10.10 0.49 -24.30
N LYS A 298 11.14 1.15 -23.78
CA LYS A 298 11.62 2.43 -24.32
C LYS A 298 12.18 2.32 -25.73
N ALA A 299 12.96 1.27 -26.03
CA ALA A 299 13.48 1.06 -27.39
C ALA A 299 12.35 0.88 -28.41
N MET A 300 11.32 0.10 -28.06
CA MET A 300 10.14 -0.08 -28.91
C MET A 300 9.32 1.20 -29.03
N ALA A 301 9.16 1.99 -27.96
CA ALA A 301 8.47 3.28 -28.03
C ALA A 301 9.23 4.31 -28.88
N VAL A 302 10.56 4.35 -28.79
CA VAL A 302 11.40 5.20 -29.65
C VAL A 302 11.32 4.75 -31.10
N LEU A 303 11.33 3.44 -31.37
CA LEU A 303 11.14 2.94 -32.73
C LEU A 303 9.75 3.32 -33.26
N ASP A 304 8.72 3.19 -32.43
CA ASP A 304 7.35 3.61 -32.76
C ASP A 304 7.27 5.12 -33.05
N ASP A 305 8.00 5.96 -32.31
CA ASP A 305 8.11 7.42 -32.52
C ASP A 305 8.90 7.81 -33.76
N LEU A 306 9.87 6.99 -34.17
CA LEU A 306 10.67 7.24 -35.38
C LEU A 306 9.97 6.78 -36.66
N LEU A 307 9.05 5.81 -36.57
CA LEU A 307 8.25 5.36 -37.69
C LEU A 307 7.18 6.40 -38.02
N THR A 308 7.27 7.02 -39.20
CA THR A 308 6.18 7.87 -39.74
C THR A 308 4.97 7.00 -40.08
N ASP A 309 3.78 7.60 -40.24
CA ASP A 309 2.60 6.85 -40.69
C ASP A 309 2.83 6.16 -42.05
N GLU A 310 3.63 6.77 -42.93
CA GLU A 310 4.05 6.17 -44.20
C GLU A 310 4.99 4.96 -44.00
N ASP A 311 5.94 5.05 -43.06
CA ASP A 311 6.79 3.91 -42.69
C ASP A 311 5.91 2.76 -42.14
N ARG A 312 4.94 3.08 -41.28
CA ARG A 312 4.01 2.10 -40.70
C ARG A 312 3.14 1.42 -41.75
N GLU A 313 2.59 2.18 -42.68
CA GLU A 313 1.84 1.62 -43.82
C GLU A 313 2.73 0.69 -44.66
N THR A 314 3.97 1.12 -44.94
CA THR A 314 4.95 0.32 -45.69
C THR A 314 5.25 -1.03 -45.01
N PHE A 315 5.29 -1.06 -43.67
CA PHE A 315 5.52 -2.28 -42.89
C PHE A 315 4.25 -3.03 -42.48
N GLY A 316 3.06 -2.61 -42.95
CA GLY A 316 1.79 -3.23 -42.56
C GLY A 316 1.46 -3.09 -41.06
N LEU A 317 2.02 -2.08 -40.40
CA LEU A 317 1.72 -1.73 -39.02
C LEU A 317 0.47 -0.84 -38.96
N PRO A 318 -0.39 -0.99 -37.94
CA PRO A 318 -1.57 -0.14 -37.81
C PRO A 318 -1.17 1.33 -37.68
N PRO A 319 -1.92 2.28 -38.27
CA PRO A 319 -1.61 3.71 -38.20
C PRO A 319 -1.54 4.18 -36.75
N ARG A 320 -0.72 5.20 -36.47
CA ARG A 320 -0.58 5.74 -35.12
C ARG A 320 -1.94 6.31 -34.72
N GLY A 321 -2.61 5.66 -33.76
CA GLY A 321 -3.92 6.12 -33.29
C GLY A 321 -3.81 7.60 -32.93
N ALA A 322 -4.72 8.43 -33.47
CA ALA A 322 -4.69 9.87 -33.26
C ALA A 322 -4.41 10.18 -31.78
N PRO A 323 -3.48 11.10 -31.46
CA PRO A 323 -3.09 11.35 -30.08
C PRO A 323 -4.36 11.60 -29.27
N LYS A 324 -4.67 10.67 -28.36
CA LYS A 324 -5.82 10.82 -27.47
C LYS A 324 -5.59 12.13 -26.74
N ALA A 325 -6.42 13.14 -27.03
CA ALA A 325 -6.42 14.39 -26.29
C ALA A 325 -6.43 14.02 -24.81
N ALA A 326 -5.48 14.56 -24.04
CA ALA A 326 -5.26 14.19 -22.65
C ALA A 326 -6.49 14.55 -21.82
N THR A 327 -7.48 13.66 -21.79
CA THR A 327 -8.57 13.68 -20.83
C THR A 327 -8.03 13.05 -19.55
N ASN A 328 -7.89 13.87 -18.51
CA ASN A 328 -7.66 13.43 -17.13
C ASN A 328 -8.91 12.68 -16.63
N ALA A 329 -9.19 11.51 -17.19
CA ALA A 329 -10.24 10.62 -16.69
C ALA A 329 -9.69 9.81 -15.51
N PRO A 330 -10.42 9.70 -14.39
CA PRO A 330 -10.04 8.83 -13.29
C PRO A 330 -10.00 7.37 -13.77
N VAL A 331 -8.97 6.63 -13.34
CA VAL A 331 -8.81 5.20 -13.63
C VAL A 331 -9.94 4.44 -12.95
N GLU A 332 -10.94 4.03 -13.74
CA GLU A 332 -11.93 3.05 -13.35
C GLU A 332 -11.28 1.68 -13.21
N ILE A 333 -11.40 1.09 -12.02
CA ILE A 333 -11.09 -0.32 -11.78
C ILE A 333 -12.29 -1.10 -12.32
N ILE A 334 -12.07 -1.86 -13.39
CA ILE A 334 -13.06 -2.72 -14.03
C ILE A 334 -13.55 -3.75 -12.99
N SER A 335 -14.84 -3.70 -12.67
CA SER A 335 -15.54 -4.73 -11.91
C SER A 335 -15.96 -5.83 -12.90
N GLN A 336 -15.30 -6.99 -12.87
CA GLN A 336 -15.75 -8.17 -13.60
C GLN A 336 -16.62 -9.02 -12.67
N THR A 337 -17.92 -9.07 -12.95
CA THR A 337 -18.81 -10.15 -12.53
C THR A 337 -19.74 -10.44 -13.70
N ASP A 338 -19.45 -11.52 -14.41
CA ASP A 338 -20.43 -12.30 -15.17
C ASP A 338 -19.87 -13.72 -15.27
N VAL A 339 -20.27 -14.58 -14.33
CA VAL A 339 -20.15 -16.02 -14.46
C VAL A 339 -21.56 -16.53 -14.72
N THR A 340 -21.79 -16.90 -15.97
CA THR A 340 -22.96 -17.66 -16.41
C THR A 340 -22.91 -19.05 -15.78
N THR A 341 -23.91 -19.36 -14.96
CA THR A 341 -24.16 -20.69 -14.39
C THR A 341 -24.65 -21.62 -15.50
N GLU A 342 -23.86 -22.64 -15.84
CA GLU A 342 -24.29 -23.76 -16.68
C GLU A 342 -24.73 -24.91 -15.76
N GLU A 343 -25.96 -25.40 -15.95
CA GLU A 343 -26.64 -26.37 -15.10
C GLU A 343 -26.07 -27.80 -15.28
N ILE A 344 -25.76 -28.46 -14.17
CA ILE A 344 -25.51 -29.92 -14.10
C ILE A 344 -26.76 -30.55 -13.47
N PRO A 345 -27.34 -31.62 -14.05
CA PRO A 345 -28.55 -32.24 -13.51
C PRO A 345 -28.21 -33.14 -12.31
N LEU A 346 -28.79 -32.86 -11.15
CA LEU A 346 -28.73 -33.75 -9.99
C LEU A 346 -30.09 -34.44 -9.73
N VAL A 347 -29.94 -35.72 -9.39
CA VAL A 347 -30.92 -36.78 -9.26
C VAL A 347 -31.89 -36.60 -8.08
N LEU A 348 -33.12 -37.08 -8.31
CA LEU A 348 -34.28 -37.17 -7.43
C LEU A 348 -34.02 -37.74 -6.03
N GLY A 349 -34.54 -37.05 -5.02
CA GLY A 349 -34.76 -37.58 -3.66
C GLY A 349 -35.82 -36.73 -2.96
N GLY A 350 -37.02 -37.29 -2.79
CA GLY A 350 -38.22 -36.58 -2.33
C GLY A 350 -38.17 -36.15 -0.86
N ALA A 351 -38.61 -34.92 -0.62
CA ALA A 351 -39.08 -34.45 0.68
C ALA A 351 -40.26 -33.48 0.47
N GLU A 352 -41.22 -33.61 1.37
CA GLU A 352 -42.57 -33.05 1.40
C GLU A 352 -42.59 -31.50 1.38
N PRO A 353 -43.55 -30.85 0.68
CA PRO A 353 -43.53 -29.40 0.49
C PRO A 353 -43.97 -28.62 1.74
N PRO A 354 -43.24 -27.56 2.15
CA PRO A 354 -43.70 -26.65 3.20
C PRO A 354 -44.70 -25.62 2.66
N VAL A 355 -45.61 -25.24 3.57
CA VAL A 355 -46.70 -24.26 3.40
C VAL A 355 -46.17 -22.90 2.89
N PRO A 356 -46.80 -22.26 1.89
CA PRO A 356 -46.33 -20.99 1.35
C PRO A 356 -46.59 -19.82 2.31
N LEU A 357 -45.53 -19.07 2.60
CA LEU A 357 -45.58 -17.77 3.27
C LEU A 357 -46.09 -16.68 2.31
N PRO A 358 -46.73 -15.61 2.83
CA PRO A 358 -47.29 -14.54 2.01
C PRO A 358 -46.20 -13.76 1.25
N VAL A 359 -46.39 -13.65 -0.06
CA VAL A 359 -45.54 -12.91 -0.99
C VAL A 359 -45.58 -11.42 -0.65
N ALA A 360 -44.45 -10.87 -0.22
CA ALA A 360 -44.25 -9.44 -0.10
C ALA A 360 -44.32 -8.79 -1.48
N SER A 361 -45.14 -7.76 -1.63
CA SER A 361 -45.34 -7.04 -2.88
C SER A 361 -44.03 -6.39 -3.35
N THR A 362 -43.61 -6.73 -4.57
CA THR A 362 -42.49 -6.11 -5.26
C THR A 362 -42.67 -4.58 -5.31
N PRO A 363 -41.69 -3.76 -4.88
CA PRO A 363 -41.78 -2.31 -5.01
C PRO A 363 -41.98 -1.93 -6.47
N GLN A 364 -43.05 -1.19 -6.77
CA GLN A 364 -43.22 -0.56 -8.08
C GLN A 364 -42.00 0.32 -8.36
N ALA A 365 -41.32 0.05 -9.48
CA ALA A 365 -40.21 0.86 -9.95
C ALA A 365 -40.70 2.31 -10.13
N GLN A 366 -40.13 3.23 -9.35
CA GLN A 366 -40.35 4.65 -9.58
C GLN A 366 -39.66 5.04 -10.90
N PRO A 367 -40.31 5.87 -11.74
CA PRO A 367 -39.69 6.36 -12.96
C PRO A 367 -38.39 7.11 -12.62
N PRO A 368 -37.34 6.99 -13.45
CA PRO A 368 -36.06 7.62 -13.20
C PRO A 368 -36.22 9.15 -13.09
N PRO A 369 -35.45 9.82 -12.20
CA PRO A 369 -35.56 11.26 -12.01
C PRO A 369 -35.12 12.01 -13.28
N ALA A 370 -35.83 13.08 -13.63
CA ALA A 370 -35.41 13.98 -14.71
C ALA A 370 -34.60 15.17 -14.17
N CYS A 371 -33.69 15.71 -14.99
CA CYS A 371 -32.92 16.91 -14.68
C CYS A 371 -33.85 18.10 -14.47
N GLY A 372 -33.74 18.75 -13.30
CA GLY A 372 -34.60 19.89 -12.96
C GLY A 372 -34.46 21.12 -13.89
N ASP A 373 -33.37 21.22 -14.65
CA ASP A 373 -33.12 22.39 -15.52
C ASP A 373 -33.39 22.11 -17.00
N CYS A 374 -33.08 20.91 -17.51
CA CYS A 374 -33.20 20.60 -18.95
C CYS A 374 -34.17 19.46 -19.26
N GLY A 375 -34.78 18.84 -18.25
CA GLY A 375 -35.76 17.76 -18.43
C GLY A 375 -35.19 16.44 -18.96
N ALA A 376 -33.87 16.33 -19.14
CA ALA A 376 -33.24 15.08 -19.58
C ALA A 376 -33.40 13.98 -18.52
N GLU A 377 -33.71 12.77 -18.97
CA GLU A 377 -33.79 11.58 -18.12
C GLU A 377 -32.42 11.28 -17.51
N LEU A 378 -32.36 11.17 -16.18
CA LEU A 378 -31.11 10.96 -15.47
C LEU A 378 -30.86 9.48 -15.24
N THR A 379 -29.69 9.06 -15.69
CA THR A 379 -29.09 7.77 -15.40
C THR A 379 -27.95 7.96 -14.39
N PRO A 380 -27.49 6.90 -13.71
CA PRO A 380 -26.33 6.98 -12.83
C PRO A 380 -25.07 7.55 -13.52
N GLU A 381 -24.97 7.41 -14.85
CA GLU A 381 -23.82 7.82 -15.66
C GLU A 381 -23.89 9.30 -16.10
N ASN A 382 -25.08 9.90 -16.14
CA ASN A 382 -25.28 11.27 -16.63
C ASN A 382 -25.84 12.24 -15.58
N GLY A 383 -26.17 11.77 -14.37
CA GLY A 383 -26.78 12.55 -13.29
C GLY A 383 -25.84 12.78 -12.10
N SER A 384 -25.88 13.98 -11.53
CA SER A 384 -25.20 14.34 -10.28
C SER A 384 -26.20 14.90 -9.26
N ARG A 385 -26.19 14.36 -8.04
CA ARG A 385 -27.00 14.87 -6.93
C ARG A 385 -26.28 16.03 -6.24
N LEU A 386 -26.92 17.21 -6.24
CA LEU A 386 -26.43 18.38 -5.53
C LEU A 386 -26.61 18.21 -4.02
N THR A 387 -25.87 19.01 -3.24
CA THR A 387 -26.01 19.07 -1.77
C THR A 387 -27.40 19.51 -1.31
N SER A 388 -28.17 20.16 -2.18
CA SER A 388 -29.59 20.50 -1.96
C SER A 388 -30.54 19.29 -2.09
N GLY A 389 -30.04 18.12 -2.50
CA GLY A 389 -30.82 16.92 -2.74
C GLY A 389 -31.40 16.80 -4.16
N ALA A 390 -31.34 17.87 -4.96
CA ALA A 390 -31.79 17.90 -6.35
C ALA A 390 -30.80 17.19 -7.30
N TRP A 391 -31.32 16.55 -8.34
CA TRP A 391 -30.52 15.87 -9.36
C TRP A 391 -30.36 16.74 -10.61
N LYS A 392 -29.14 16.84 -11.14
CA LYS A 392 -28.81 17.58 -12.38
C LYS A 392 -28.04 16.73 -13.38
N HIS A 393 -28.31 16.97 -14.66
CA HIS A 393 -27.56 16.38 -15.77
C HIS A 393 -26.15 16.97 -15.84
N ILE A 394 -25.13 16.12 -15.95
CA ILE A 394 -23.74 16.51 -16.11
C ILE A 394 -23.57 17.13 -17.51
N GLY A 395 -23.27 18.43 -17.56
CA GLY A 395 -23.22 19.18 -18.83
C GLY A 395 -24.55 19.81 -19.25
N CYS A 396 -25.48 20.04 -18.31
CA CYS A 396 -26.74 20.72 -18.57
C CYS A 396 -26.56 22.08 -19.28
N PRO A 397 -27.13 22.29 -20.49
CA PRO A 397 -26.94 23.51 -21.27
C PRO A 397 -27.60 24.74 -20.64
N ALA A 398 -28.57 24.55 -19.75
CA ALA A 398 -29.23 25.64 -19.02
C ALA A 398 -28.33 26.30 -17.94
N GLY A 399 -27.12 25.78 -17.71
CA GLY A 399 -26.18 26.28 -16.69
C GLY A 399 -25.02 27.13 -17.20
N SER A 400 -24.89 27.41 -18.51
CA SER A 400 -23.69 28.06 -19.07
C SER A 400 -23.68 29.59 -19.10
N GLU A 401 -24.67 30.28 -18.51
CA GLU A 401 -24.65 31.75 -18.36
C GLU A 401 -24.23 32.18 -16.95
N ALA A 402 -22.92 32.07 -16.68
CA ALA A 402 -22.26 32.87 -15.67
C ALA A 402 -20.85 33.22 -16.15
N THR A 403 -20.79 34.09 -17.14
CA THR A 403 -19.56 34.73 -17.64
C THR A 403 -18.91 35.52 -16.51
N ALA A 404 -17.84 34.98 -15.91
CA ALA A 404 -17.02 35.72 -14.96
C ALA A 404 -16.30 36.86 -15.69
N GLN A 405 -16.71 38.11 -15.44
CA GLN A 405 -15.98 39.30 -15.87
C GLN A 405 -14.58 39.34 -15.23
N PRO A 406 -13.54 39.77 -15.96
CA PRO A 406 -12.21 39.93 -15.41
C PRO A 406 -12.19 41.12 -14.45
N THR A 407 -12.04 40.85 -13.15
CA THR A 407 -11.87 41.89 -12.15
C THR A 407 -10.51 42.57 -12.33
N LYS A 408 -10.55 43.86 -12.65
CA LYS A 408 -9.39 44.75 -12.69
C LYS A 408 -8.62 44.65 -11.36
N ARG A 409 -7.32 44.37 -11.44
CA ARG A 409 -6.35 44.49 -10.33
C ARG A 409 -6.52 45.85 -9.65
N ARG A 410 -7.10 45.85 -8.44
CA ARG A 410 -7.06 47.02 -7.55
C ARG A 410 -5.68 47.07 -6.89
N GLY A 411 -5.03 48.23 -7.04
CA GLY A 411 -3.76 48.55 -6.40
C GLY A 411 -3.85 48.46 -4.88
N ARG A 412 -2.71 48.09 -4.29
CA ARG A 412 -2.46 48.00 -2.85
C ARG A 412 -2.79 49.35 -2.18
N PRO A 413 -3.65 49.40 -1.15
CA PRO A 413 -3.85 50.64 -0.41
C PRO A 413 -2.60 50.98 0.41
N PRO A 414 -2.27 52.27 0.61
CA PRO A 414 -1.13 52.68 1.43
C PRO A 414 -1.35 52.29 2.89
N LYS A 415 -0.28 51.82 3.54
CA LYS A 415 -0.24 51.50 4.97
C LYS A 415 -0.60 52.75 5.78
N LYS A 416 -1.72 52.71 6.51
CA LYS A 416 -1.99 53.64 7.62
C LYS A 416 -0.95 53.42 8.72
N GLN A 417 -0.32 54.50 9.16
CA GLN A 417 0.52 54.52 10.35
C GLN A 417 -0.34 54.34 11.61
N PRO A 418 0.17 53.72 12.69
CA PRO A 418 -0.57 53.55 13.92
C PRO A 418 -0.72 54.88 14.66
N GLU A 419 -1.94 55.18 15.10
CA GLU A 419 -2.23 56.29 16.01
C GLU A 419 -1.72 55.94 17.43
N ALA A 420 -1.17 56.93 18.11
CA ALA A 420 -0.60 56.80 19.45
C ALA A 420 -1.69 56.53 20.51
N CYS A 421 -1.31 55.82 21.57
CA CYS A 421 -2.17 55.60 22.73
C CYS A 421 -2.50 56.95 23.42
N THR A 422 -3.79 57.28 23.50
CA THR A 422 -4.32 58.56 24.02
C THR A 422 -4.16 58.78 25.53
N VAL A 423 -3.52 57.86 26.27
CA VAL A 423 -3.28 58.00 27.72
C VAL A 423 -1.80 58.17 28.07
N CYS A 424 -0.86 57.75 27.21
CA CYS A 424 0.57 57.83 27.55
C CYS A 424 1.52 58.24 26.41
N GLY A 425 1.06 58.43 25.18
CA GLY A 425 1.80 59.16 24.14
C GLY A 425 3.09 58.51 23.59
N GLU A 426 3.46 57.27 23.94
CA GLU A 426 4.69 56.63 23.41
C GLU A 426 4.41 55.52 22.36
N PRO A 427 5.24 55.40 21.30
CA PRO A 427 5.08 54.37 20.26
C PRO A 427 5.80 53.08 20.63
N GLY A 428 5.05 52.06 21.07
CA GLY A 428 5.58 50.73 21.40
C GLY A 428 4.99 49.61 20.56
N ALA A 429 5.84 48.94 19.79
CA ALA A 429 5.54 47.67 19.12
C ALA A 429 5.34 46.55 20.16
N HIS A 430 4.33 45.69 19.98
CA HIS A 430 4.36 44.22 20.17
C HIS A 430 2.95 43.66 19.97
N THR A 431 2.76 42.84 18.92
CA THR A 431 1.55 42.03 18.70
C THR A 431 1.74 40.62 19.25
N LEU A 432 0.93 40.21 20.23
CA LEU A 432 0.47 38.82 20.38
C LEU A 432 -1.01 38.81 20.83
N PRO A 433 -1.81 37.80 20.43
CA PRO A 433 -3.26 37.81 20.61
C PRO A 433 -3.70 37.26 21.97
N THR A 434 -4.84 37.79 22.40
CA THR A 434 -5.81 37.31 23.39
C THR A 434 -6.19 35.84 23.16
N SER A 435 -6.49 35.01 24.15
CA SER A 435 -7.33 35.22 25.33
C SER A 435 -7.05 34.17 26.43
N GLY A 436 -7.35 34.54 27.69
CA GLY A 436 -7.57 33.59 28.78
C GLY A 436 -6.68 33.80 29.99
N LEU A 437 -7.10 34.72 30.87
CA LEU A 437 -6.74 34.88 32.28
C LEU A 437 -5.28 34.58 32.66
N GLN A 438 -4.47 35.64 32.73
CA GLN A 438 -3.31 35.64 33.59
C GLN A 438 -3.18 36.99 34.31
N GLU A 439 -3.06 36.91 35.62
CA GLU A 439 -2.98 38.01 36.57
C GLU A 439 -1.73 38.86 36.31
N HIS A 440 -1.91 40.18 36.37
CA HIS A 440 -0.82 41.16 36.31
C HIS A 440 0.02 41.07 37.59
N VAL A 441 1.17 40.40 37.52
CA VAL A 441 2.23 40.53 38.53
C VAL A 441 3.09 41.73 38.17
N GLY A 442 2.97 42.83 38.93
CA GLY A 442 3.85 43.98 38.74
C GLY A 442 3.30 45.31 39.26
N CYS A 443 2.79 45.36 40.50
CA CYS A 443 2.57 46.63 41.18
C CYS A 443 3.15 46.53 42.59
N LYS A 444 4.22 47.31 42.84
CA LYS A 444 4.86 47.43 44.15
C LYS A 444 3.94 48.19 45.09
N GLY A 445 3.56 47.55 46.19
CA GLY A 445 3.08 48.22 47.41
C GLY A 445 1.71 47.77 47.91
N ARG A 446 1.68 46.76 48.78
CA ARG A 446 0.82 46.71 49.98
C ARG A 446 1.15 45.49 50.87
N PRO A 447 0.86 45.57 52.18
CA PRO A 447 1.45 44.73 53.21
C PRO A 447 0.75 43.38 53.38
N GLU A 448 1.50 42.48 54.02
CA GLU A 448 1.19 41.11 54.41
C GLU A 448 -0.10 41.00 55.24
N GLY A 449 -0.86 39.92 55.01
CA GLY A 449 -1.96 39.51 55.88
C GLY A 449 -2.89 38.48 55.26
N GLU A 450 -2.86 37.27 55.83
CA GLU A 450 -3.93 36.25 55.87
C GLU A 450 -4.15 35.37 54.62
N SER A 451 -3.75 34.10 54.76
CA SER A 451 -4.18 33.00 53.90
C SER A 451 -5.46 32.37 54.46
N PRO A 452 -6.51 32.12 53.65
CA PRO A 452 -7.65 31.34 54.11
C PRO A 452 -7.36 29.82 54.06
N PRO A 453 -7.94 29.01 54.96
CA PRO A 453 -7.65 27.59 55.09
C PRO A 453 -8.30 26.75 53.98
N TYR A 454 -7.55 25.76 53.50
CA TYR A 454 -7.98 24.74 52.56
C TYR A 454 -8.68 23.59 53.32
N THR A 455 -9.98 23.39 53.08
CA THR A 455 -10.71 22.19 53.51
C THR A 455 -10.86 21.21 52.34
N PRO A 456 -10.35 19.97 52.44
CA PRO A 456 -10.64 18.94 51.45
C PRO A 456 -12.02 18.31 51.71
N VAL A 457 -12.85 18.29 50.67
CA VAL A 457 -14.10 17.54 50.63
C VAL A 457 -13.77 16.07 50.34
N LEU A 458 -13.94 15.22 51.35
CA LEU A 458 -14.02 13.76 51.22
C LEU A 458 -15.37 13.41 50.59
N VAL A 459 -15.35 12.69 49.46
CA VAL A 459 -16.54 12.05 48.89
C VAL A 459 -16.40 10.55 49.15
N ASP A 460 -17.21 10.06 50.10
CA ASP A 460 -17.39 8.64 50.38
C ASP A 460 -18.15 7.97 49.22
N GLY A 461 -17.53 6.94 48.62
CA GLY A 461 -18.18 6.02 47.69
C GLY A 461 -18.49 4.69 48.40
N PRO A 462 -19.68 4.11 48.23
CA PRO A 462 -20.07 2.89 48.93
C PRO A 462 -19.30 1.66 48.39
N ARG A 463 -18.74 0.92 49.35
CA ARG A 463 -18.25 -0.46 49.26
C ARG A 463 -19.46 -1.41 49.35
N LEU A 464 -19.20 -2.72 49.13
CA LEU A 464 -20.09 -3.91 49.16
C LEU A 464 -20.39 -4.44 47.74
N ASP A 465 -20.29 -5.71 47.36
CA ASP A 465 -19.85 -6.98 47.94
C ASP A 465 -19.58 -7.91 46.72
N GLY A 466 -18.56 -8.77 46.68
CA GLY A 466 -18.63 -10.08 47.34
C GLY A 466 -19.36 -11.12 46.49
N HIS A 467 -18.81 -11.55 45.35
CA HIS A 467 -19.26 -12.78 44.68
C HIS A 467 -18.12 -13.80 44.52
N ARG A 468 -18.41 -14.94 45.14
CA ARG A 468 -17.61 -16.13 45.37
C ARG A 468 -17.65 -17.02 44.12
N VAL A 469 -16.48 -17.45 43.67
CA VAL A 469 -16.26 -18.46 42.63
C VAL A 469 -16.59 -19.84 43.22
N PRO A 470 -17.30 -20.74 42.50
CA PRO A 470 -17.20 -22.16 42.75
C PRO A 470 -16.16 -22.80 41.81
N ASP A 471 -15.17 -23.43 42.44
CA ASP A 471 -14.35 -24.51 41.90
C ASP A 471 -15.25 -25.69 41.51
N GLU A 472 -15.12 -26.21 40.29
CA GLU A 472 -15.49 -27.59 39.99
C GLU A 472 -14.49 -28.25 39.03
N THR A 473 -13.74 -29.17 39.64
CA THR A 473 -13.47 -30.56 39.21
C THR A 473 -12.71 -30.86 37.92
N SER A 474 -11.50 -31.36 38.16
CA SER A 474 -10.79 -32.44 37.46
C SER A 474 -11.66 -33.46 36.72
N ALA A 475 -11.28 -33.76 35.47
CA ALA A 475 -11.46 -35.07 34.88
C ALA A 475 -10.25 -35.42 34.01
N THR A 476 -9.64 -36.57 34.32
CA THR A 476 -8.44 -37.13 33.69
C THR A 476 -8.86 -38.32 32.80
N LEU A 477 -8.48 -38.26 31.51
CA LEU A 477 -8.12 -39.32 30.52
C LEU A 477 -9.04 -40.56 30.33
N PRO A 478 -9.11 -41.14 29.10
CA PRO A 478 -8.04 -42.06 28.63
C PRO A 478 -7.63 -41.90 27.13
N PRO A 479 -6.47 -42.47 26.74
CA PRO A 479 -5.95 -42.48 25.37
C PRO A 479 -6.24 -43.79 24.63
N ALA A 480 -6.50 -43.72 23.32
CA ALA A 480 -6.42 -44.80 22.33
C ALA A 480 -6.75 -44.17 20.95
N SER A 481 -6.19 -44.50 19.79
CA SER A 481 -5.28 -45.55 19.36
C SER A 481 -4.57 -45.07 18.09
N ALA A 482 -3.33 -45.51 17.91
CA ALA A 482 -2.64 -45.48 16.63
C ALA A 482 -3.23 -46.54 15.70
N GLU A 483 -3.53 -46.18 14.45
CA GLU A 483 -3.57 -47.16 13.36
C GLU A 483 -2.69 -46.69 12.21
N THR A 484 -1.73 -47.56 11.94
CA THR A 484 -0.81 -47.54 10.81
C THR A 484 -1.53 -48.19 9.64
N THR A 485 -1.51 -47.58 8.45
CA THR A 485 -1.88 -48.29 7.22
C THR A 485 -0.92 -47.91 6.11
N THR A 486 0.08 -48.76 5.97
CA THR A 486 0.90 -48.98 4.78
C THR A 486 0.07 -49.63 3.68
N THR A 487 0.00 -49.03 2.49
CA THR A 487 -0.41 -49.74 1.27
C THR A 487 0.36 -49.23 0.05
N SER A 488 1.43 -49.97 -0.26
CA SER A 488 1.97 -50.37 -1.57
C SER A 488 1.70 -49.55 -2.85
N GLU A 489 2.81 -49.22 -3.51
CA GLU A 489 3.00 -49.02 -4.96
C GLU A 489 2.40 -50.15 -5.81
N PRO A 490 2.16 -49.89 -7.10
CA PRO A 490 2.77 -50.77 -8.10
C PRO A 490 3.52 -50.03 -9.20
N THR A 491 4.63 -50.66 -9.58
CA THR A 491 5.62 -50.30 -10.59
C THR A 491 5.22 -50.78 -11.99
N SER A 492 5.54 -49.97 -13.02
CA SER A 492 5.94 -50.31 -14.41
C SER A 492 4.89 -50.86 -15.41
N PRO A 493 5.10 -50.80 -16.75
CA PRO A 493 6.32 -50.46 -17.53
C PRO A 493 6.14 -49.36 -18.61
N SER A 494 7.16 -48.55 -18.93
CA SER A 494 8.15 -48.73 -20.02
C SER A 494 7.55 -49.03 -21.41
N SER A 495 7.47 -48.02 -22.27
CA SER A 495 7.44 -48.21 -23.73
C SER A 495 8.32 -47.17 -24.43
N GLU A 496 9.45 -47.63 -24.94
CA GLU A 496 10.26 -46.96 -25.97
C GLU A 496 9.44 -46.85 -27.27
N PHE A 497 9.40 -45.67 -27.89
CA PHE A 497 9.11 -45.59 -29.33
C PHE A 497 9.84 -44.41 -30.00
N ILE A 498 10.96 -44.78 -30.62
CA ILE A 498 11.56 -44.33 -31.89
C ILE A 498 11.23 -42.90 -32.37
N SER A 499 12.27 -42.07 -32.27
CA SER A 499 12.55 -40.86 -33.03
C SER A 499 12.47 -41.05 -34.55
N ARG A 500 11.65 -40.23 -35.24
CA ARG A 500 11.89 -39.80 -36.64
C ARG A 500 11.44 -38.35 -36.85
N LYS A 501 12.41 -37.45 -37.07
CA LYS A 501 12.19 -36.12 -37.66
C LYS A 501 12.17 -36.25 -39.19
N PRO A 502 11.29 -35.52 -39.91
CA PRO A 502 11.53 -35.22 -41.31
C PRO A 502 12.29 -33.89 -41.41
N THR A 503 13.54 -33.96 -41.88
CA THR A 503 14.25 -32.82 -42.47
C THR A 503 13.66 -32.57 -43.85
N VAL A 504 13.03 -31.41 -44.04
CA VAL A 504 12.70 -30.89 -45.37
C VAL A 504 13.89 -30.06 -45.83
N ASP A 505 14.51 -30.52 -46.91
CA ASP A 505 15.60 -29.87 -47.61
C ASP A 505 15.08 -28.61 -48.34
N VAL A 506 15.75 -27.49 -48.09
CA VAL A 506 15.42 -26.15 -48.61
C VAL A 506 16.15 -25.87 -49.94
N ALA A 507 16.89 -26.84 -50.49
CA ALA A 507 17.72 -26.63 -51.67
C ALA A 507 17.06 -26.90 -53.05
N GLU A 508 15.79 -27.32 -53.13
CA GLU A 508 15.15 -27.70 -54.40
C GLU A 508 13.95 -26.81 -54.79
N ARG A 509 14.10 -25.49 -54.64
CA ARG A 509 13.10 -24.52 -55.14
C ARG A 509 13.65 -23.39 -56.00
N ALA A 510 14.93 -23.50 -56.40
CA ALA A 510 15.61 -22.48 -57.19
C ALA A 510 16.10 -23.05 -58.54
N ARG A 511 15.18 -23.44 -59.42
CA ARG A 511 15.45 -23.64 -60.86
C ARG A 511 14.14 -23.66 -61.63
N LEU A 512 13.62 -22.47 -61.96
CA LEU A 512 12.76 -22.19 -63.12
C LEU A 512 12.32 -20.72 -63.07
N ILE A 513 13.14 -19.82 -63.63
CA ILE A 513 12.66 -18.52 -64.12
C ILE A 513 13.30 -18.31 -65.48
N SER A 514 12.51 -18.57 -66.52
CA SER A 514 12.74 -18.10 -67.89
C SER A 514 11.54 -17.26 -68.28
N THR A 515 11.85 -16.05 -68.75
CA THR A 515 11.05 -15.19 -69.65
C THR A 515 9.67 -14.75 -69.16
N HIS A 516 9.57 -13.54 -68.56
CA HIS A 516 8.50 -12.54 -68.80
C HIS A 516 8.80 -11.19 -68.09
N PRO A 517 8.22 -10.05 -68.54
CA PRO A 517 8.72 -8.71 -68.23
C PRO A 517 8.20 -8.20 -66.89
N LEU A 518 9.09 -8.02 -65.90
CA LEU A 518 8.77 -7.41 -64.61
C LEU A 518 9.62 -6.16 -64.36
N ALA A 519 9.28 -5.07 -65.03
CA ALA A 519 9.79 -3.74 -64.69
C ALA A 519 9.03 -3.11 -63.49
N GLY A 520 7.88 -3.67 -63.11
CA GLY A 520 7.06 -3.19 -61.98
C GLY A 520 7.52 -3.70 -60.61
N THR A 521 7.86 -4.98 -60.50
CA THR A 521 8.21 -5.62 -59.22
C THR A 521 9.58 -5.18 -58.71
N LEU A 522 10.55 -4.98 -59.62
CA LEU A 522 11.89 -4.50 -59.28
C LEU A 522 11.87 -3.07 -58.72
N ARG A 523 10.91 -2.24 -59.14
CA ARG A 523 10.72 -0.88 -58.59
C ARG A 523 10.20 -0.90 -57.16
N VAL A 524 9.32 -1.85 -56.82
CA VAL A 524 8.81 -2.01 -55.45
C VAL A 524 9.89 -2.52 -54.51
N GLU A 525 10.72 -3.49 -54.93
CA GLU A 525 11.85 -3.97 -54.12
C GLU A 525 12.95 -2.91 -53.91
N LEU A 526 13.23 -2.08 -54.94
CA LEU A 526 14.18 -0.98 -54.83
C LEU A 526 13.67 0.18 -53.95
N ASP A 527 12.37 0.50 -54.00
CA ASP A 527 11.76 1.53 -53.13
C ASP A 527 11.75 1.08 -51.66
N VAL A 528 11.43 -0.19 -51.39
CA VAL A 528 11.52 -0.77 -50.04
C VAL A 528 12.95 -0.72 -49.51
N SER A 529 13.95 -1.01 -50.35
CA SER A 529 15.37 -0.95 -49.97
C SER A 529 15.83 0.49 -49.67
N GLY A 530 15.39 1.47 -50.47
CA GLY A 530 15.69 2.89 -50.25
C GLY A 530 15.05 3.45 -48.99
N ARG A 531 13.78 3.10 -48.72
CA ARG A 531 13.07 3.48 -47.50
C ARG A 531 13.69 2.83 -46.26
N LEU A 532 14.12 1.57 -46.36
CA LEU A 532 14.82 0.88 -45.28
C LEU A 532 16.17 1.55 -44.97
N ALA A 533 16.93 1.94 -45.98
CA ALA A 533 18.19 2.67 -45.80
C ALA A 533 17.95 4.04 -45.12
N SER A 534 16.95 4.80 -45.57
CA SER A 534 16.55 6.08 -44.95
C SER A 534 16.06 5.93 -43.50
N LEU A 535 15.32 4.86 -43.19
CA LEU A 535 14.94 4.54 -41.81
C LEU A 535 16.16 4.21 -40.94
N LEU A 536 17.10 3.42 -41.46
CA LEU A 536 18.34 3.07 -40.74
C LEU A 536 19.22 4.30 -40.50
N GLU A 537 19.30 5.23 -41.45
CA GLU A 537 19.98 6.51 -41.27
C GLU A 537 19.28 7.35 -40.18
N ARG A 538 17.95 7.49 -40.21
CA ARG A 538 17.19 8.21 -39.16
C ARG A 538 17.38 7.60 -37.77
N ILE A 539 17.42 6.26 -37.67
CA ILE A 539 17.69 5.55 -36.41
C ILE A 539 19.12 5.85 -35.94
N ALA A 540 20.12 5.77 -36.82
CA ALA A 540 21.51 6.07 -36.48
C ALA A 540 21.68 7.53 -36.01
N ASP A 541 21.07 8.48 -36.71
CA ASP A 541 21.15 9.91 -36.39
C ASP A 541 20.46 10.25 -35.06
N ALA A 542 19.32 9.61 -34.76
CA ALA A 542 18.62 9.75 -33.49
C ALA A 542 19.39 9.14 -32.31
N LEU A 543 20.13 8.05 -32.54
CA LEU A 543 21.00 7.43 -31.54
C LEU A 543 22.26 8.27 -31.26
N VAL A 544 22.78 9.02 -32.25
CA VAL A 544 23.95 9.91 -32.08
C VAL A 544 23.60 11.22 -31.37
N LYS A 545 22.39 11.76 -31.58
CA LYS A 545 21.94 13.02 -30.95
C LYS A 545 21.58 12.89 -29.46
N ARG A 546 21.51 11.67 -28.92
CA ARG A 546 21.22 11.37 -27.51
C ARG A 546 22.46 10.87 -26.81
#